data_AF-A0A7C3Y9B0-F1
#
_entry.id   AF-A0A7C3Y9B0-F1
#
_cell.length_a   1.000
_cell.length_b   1.000
_cell.length_c   1.000
_cell.angle_alpha   90.00
_cell.angle_beta   90.00
_cell.angle_gamma   90.00
#
_symmetry.space_group_name_H-M   'P 1'
#
loop_
_entity.id
_entity.type
_entity.pdbx_description
1 polymer ?
#
loop_
_entity_poly.entity_id
_entity_poly.type
_entity_poly.pdbx_seq_one_letter_code
_entity_poly.pdbx_strand_id
1 'polypeptide(L)'
;MAQKSGEKTSGEGGGEEVGEKSAVRKGVTEQEILELIRNSRDEGILQSELWKMVNADSREGSRAILRLEKKGLIVRRKELHQGRWTYRVISKLKFSSANSILDVPCAFCDLESKCGRAGILSPAQCKRLTEWLEKLVTAG
;
A
#
# COMPACT_ATOMS: atom_id res chain seq x y z
N MET A 1 -68.29 -32.03 -37.59
CA MET A 1 -66.83 -31.95 -37.34
C MET A 1 -66.26 -30.89 -38.26
N ALA A 2 -66.06 -29.68 -37.75
CA ALA A 2 -65.42 -28.59 -38.46
C ALA A 2 -64.81 -27.62 -37.42
N GLN A 3 -63.62 -27.15 -37.78
CA GLN A 3 -62.76 -26.13 -37.16
C GLN A 3 -63.53 -24.77 -37.08
N LYS A 4 -63.12 -23.66 -36.45
CA LYS A 4 -61.83 -23.04 -36.08
C LYS A 4 -62.22 -21.76 -35.28
N SER A 5 -61.44 -21.23 -34.33
CA SER A 5 -60.71 -19.93 -34.40
C SER A 5 -60.78 -19.30 -32.99
N GLY A 6 -59.66 -18.96 -32.34
CA GLY A 6 -59.11 -17.59 -32.29
C GLY A 6 -59.63 -16.87 -31.02
N GLU A 7 -58.92 -16.03 -30.27
CA GLU A 7 -57.54 -15.54 -30.28
C GLU A 7 -57.27 -14.87 -28.90
N LYS A 8 -55.99 -14.82 -28.53
CA LYS A 8 -55.25 -14.15 -27.44
C LYS A 8 -55.91 -13.06 -26.56
N THR A 9 -55.37 -13.00 -25.33
CA THR A 9 -54.78 -11.85 -24.56
C THR A 9 -55.11 -12.04 -23.07
N SER A 10 -54.33 -11.69 -22.04
CA SER A 10 -52.96 -11.18 -21.83
C SER A 10 -52.75 -11.17 -20.30
N GLY A 11 -51.49 -11.28 -19.83
CA GLY A 11 -51.01 -10.80 -18.52
C GLY A 11 -51.41 -11.62 -17.29
N GLU A 12 -50.65 -11.76 -16.22
CA GLU A 12 -49.43 -11.11 -15.74
C GLU A 12 -48.56 -12.12 -14.97
N GLY A 13 -47.25 -11.87 -14.98
CA GLY A 13 -46.26 -12.62 -14.22
C GLY A 13 -46.09 -12.11 -12.79
N GLY A 14 -45.57 -12.98 -11.93
CA GLY A 14 -45.00 -12.65 -10.63
C GLY A 14 -43.81 -13.55 -10.39
N GLY A 15 -42.67 -13.20 -11.00
CA GLY A 15 -41.38 -13.83 -10.74
C GLY A 15 -40.83 -13.32 -9.42
N GLU A 16 -40.61 -14.24 -8.50
CA GLU A 16 -40.02 -14.02 -7.19
C GLU A 16 -38.51 -13.74 -7.36
N GLU A 17 -38.13 -12.46 -7.44
CA GLU A 17 -36.72 -12.05 -7.40
C GLU A 17 -36.22 -12.12 -5.96
N VAL A 18 -35.51 -13.20 -5.65
CA VAL A 18 -34.80 -13.37 -4.38
C VAL A 18 -33.62 -12.40 -4.36
N GLY A 19 -33.74 -11.39 -3.49
CA GLY A 19 -32.76 -10.34 -3.29
C GLY A 19 -31.35 -10.86 -3.03
N GLU A 20 -30.43 -10.42 -3.89
CA GLU A 20 -29.00 -10.54 -3.72
C GLU A 20 -28.57 -9.74 -2.47
N LYS A 21 -28.20 -10.47 -1.42
CA LYS A 21 -27.84 -9.93 -0.11
C LYS A 21 -26.62 -9.01 -0.27
N SER A 22 -26.86 -7.71 -0.12
CA SER A 22 -25.81 -6.68 -0.09
C SER A 22 -24.84 -6.94 1.07
N ALA A 23 -23.64 -7.41 0.75
CA ALA A 23 -22.56 -7.56 1.72
C ALA A 23 -22.19 -6.18 2.29
N VAL A 24 -22.20 -6.06 3.63
CA VAL A 24 -21.75 -4.87 4.35
C VAL A 24 -20.31 -4.56 3.94
N ARG A 25 -20.11 -3.54 3.10
CA ARG A 25 -18.78 -3.05 2.74
C ARG A 25 -18.16 -2.41 3.97
N LYS A 26 -17.21 -3.09 4.59
CA LYS A 26 -16.35 -2.51 5.62
C LYS A 26 -15.57 -1.37 4.95
N GLY A 27 -15.82 -0.13 5.37
CA GLY A 27 -15.18 1.04 4.77
C GLY A 27 -13.65 0.96 4.88
N VAL A 28 -12.95 1.47 3.86
CA VAL A 28 -11.50 1.44 3.79
C VAL A 28 -10.88 2.21 4.96
N THR A 29 -9.93 1.56 5.61
CA THR A 29 -9.24 2.07 6.79
C THR A 29 -8.05 2.96 6.43
N GLU A 30 -7.64 3.79 7.38
CA GLU A 30 -6.42 4.61 7.24
C GLU A 30 -5.15 3.77 7.07
N GLN A 31 -5.13 2.56 7.65
CA GLN A 31 -4.01 1.63 7.54
C GLN A 31 -3.87 1.07 6.12
N GLU A 32 -4.98 0.64 5.50
CA GLU A 32 -5.00 0.16 4.11
C GLU A 32 -4.57 1.25 3.12
N ILE A 33 -5.04 2.49 3.34
CA ILE A 33 -4.60 3.65 2.53
C ILE A 33 -3.09 3.87 2.66
N LEU A 34 -2.57 3.84 3.88
CA LEU A 34 -1.14 4.02 4.12
C LEU A 34 -0.32 2.90 3.48
N GLU A 35 -0.79 1.67 3.52
CA GLU A 35 -0.11 0.52 2.91
C GLU A 35 -0.03 0.65 1.38
N LEU A 36 -1.11 1.07 0.72
CA LEU A 36 -1.09 1.35 -0.72
C LEU A 36 -0.07 2.45 -1.07
N ILE A 37 -0.06 3.55 -0.31
CA ILE A 37 0.90 4.64 -0.52
C ILE A 37 2.33 4.14 -0.28
N ARG A 38 2.56 3.29 0.73
CA ARG A 38 3.88 2.69 0.99
C ARG A 38 4.34 1.82 -0.18
N ASN A 39 3.45 1.04 -0.78
CA ASN A 39 3.78 0.15 -1.88
C ASN A 39 4.14 0.91 -3.18
N SER A 40 3.69 2.15 -3.32
CA SER A 40 4.08 3.04 -4.44
C SER A 40 5.48 3.65 -4.32
N ARG A 41 6.20 3.41 -3.21
CA ARG A 41 7.57 3.88 -2.97
C ARG A 41 7.73 5.38 -3.27
N ASP A 42 8.81 5.76 -3.96
CA ASP A 42 9.14 7.14 -4.30
C ASP A 42 8.28 7.71 -5.45
N GLU A 43 7.63 6.85 -6.26
CA GLU A 43 6.73 7.29 -7.33
C GLU A 43 5.44 7.90 -6.76
N GLY A 44 4.97 7.42 -5.61
CA GLY A 44 3.73 7.88 -5.00
C GLY A 44 2.49 7.55 -5.81
N ILE A 45 1.35 8.04 -5.36
CA ILE A 45 0.02 7.81 -5.96
C ILE A 45 -0.69 9.15 -6.13
N LEU A 46 -1.32 9.38 -7.28
CA LEU A 46 -2.22 10.52 -7.43
C LEU A 46 -3.47 10.33 -6.55
N GLN A 47 -3.80 11.32 -5.73
CA GLN A 47 -4.93 11.25 -4.80
C GLN A 47 -6.26 10.93 -5.51
N SER A 48 -6.43 11.41 -6.75
CA SER A 48 -7.57 11.08 -7.61
C SER A 48 -7.64 9.62 -8.06
N GLU A 49 -6.50 8.95 -8.17
CA GLU A 49 -6.40 7.52 -8.53
C GLU A 49 -6.53 6.64 -7.29
N LEU A 50 -6.04 7.11 -6.13
CA LEU A 50 -6.12 6.41 -4.87
C LEU A 50 -7.55 5.95 -4.56
N TRP A 51 -8.55 6.81 -4.76
CA TRP A 51 -9.96 6.48 -4.51
C TRP A 51 -10.50 5.40 -5.43
N LYS A 52 -10.00 5.32 -6.67
CA LYS A 52 -10.36 4.26 -7.62
C LYS A 52 -9.78 2.91 -7.16
N MET A 53 -8.58 2.93 -6.58
CA MET A 53 -7.92 1.71 -6.09
C MET A 53 -8.56 1.16 -4.81
N VAL A 54 -8.97 2.04 -3.90
CA VAL A 54 -9.59 1.61 -2.63
C VAL A 54 -11.11 1.48 -2.68
N ASN A 55 -11.75 1.82 -3.80
CA ASN A 55 -13.20 1.88 -3.93
C ASN A 55 -13.88 2.64 -2.76
N ALA A 56 -13.30 3.78 -2.38
CA ALA A 56 -13.71 4.59 -1.24
C ALA A 56 -14.27 5.95 -1.65
N ASP A 57 -15.12 6.54 -0.80
CA ASP A 57 -15.60 7.90 -0.98
C ASP A 57 -14.46 8.91 -0.80
N SER A 58 -14.30 9.81 -1.78
CA SER A 58 -13.25 10.82 -1.80
C SER A 58 -13.22 11.73 -0.56
N ARG A 59 -14.35 11.96 0.10
CA ARG A 59 -14.48 12.81 1.30
C ARG A 59 -13.92 12.13 2.54
N GLU A 60 -14.15 10.84 2.70
CA GLU A 60 -13.59 10.05 3.80
C GLU A 60 -12.10 9.79 3.57
N GLY A 61 -11.74 9.41 2.33
CA GLY A 61 -10.36 9.23 1.93
C GLY A 61 -9.52 10.50 2.10
N SER A 62 -10.03 11.66 1.69
CA SER A 62 -9.31 12.93 1.84
C SER A 62 -9.09 13.28 3.31
N ARG A 63 -10.05 12.98 4.21
CA ARG A 63 -9.85 13.13 5.66
C ARG A 63 -8.76 12.20 6.19
N ALA A 64 -8.69 10.95 5.72
CA ALA A 64 -7.63 10.02 6.09
C ALA A 64 -6.24 10.52 5.64
N ILE A 65 -6.13 11.02 4.41
CA ILE A 65 -4.89 11.62 3.89
C ILE A 65 -4.44 12.80 4.74
N LEU A 66 -5.34 13.71 5.11
CA LEU A 66 -4.98 14.84 5.97
C LEU A 66 -4.48 14.39 7.35
N ARG A 67 -5.07 13.32 7.92
CA ARG A 67 -4.60 12.75 9.19
C ARG A 67 -3.22 12.09 9.05
N LEU A 68 -2.99 11.33 7.98
CA LEU A 68 -1.69 10.72 7.69
C LEU A 68 -0.60 11.76 7.46
N GLU A 69 -0.92 12.85 6.77
CA GLU A 69 -0.01 13.98 6.55
C GLU A 69 0.32 14.69 7.87
N LYS A 70 -0.69 14.93 8.72
CA LYS A 70 -0.51 15.51 10.06
C LYS A 70 0.34 14.61 10.97
N LYS A 71 0.22 13.29 10.85
CA LYS A 71 1.07 12.31 11.54
C LYS A 71 2.50 12.25 10.98
N GLY A 72 2.79 12.94 9.88
CA GLY A 72 4.10 12.91 9.24
C GLY A 72 4.43 11.60 8.54
N LEU A 73 3.42 10.77 8.20
CA LEU A 73 3.62 9.48 7.55
C LEU A 73 3.69 9.60 6.01
N ILE A 74 3.15 10.70 5.47
CA ILE A 74 3.12 10.99 4.03
C ILE A 74 3.47 12.46 3.76
N VAL A 75 3.80 12.76 2.51
CA VAL A 75 3.82 14.10 1.93
C VAL A 75 2.86 14.17 0.75
N ARG A 76 2.35 15.37 0.48
CA ARG A 76 1.63 15.68 -0.75
C ARG A 76 2.39 16.70 -1.58
N ARG A 77 2.48 16.46 -2.88
CA ARG A 77 3.00 17.41 -3.87
C ARG A 77 1.91 17.75 -4.86
N LYS A 78 1.71 19.04 -5.11
CA LYS A 78 0.71 19.50 -6.07
C LYS A 78 1.20 19.17 -7.48
N GLU A 79 0.34 18.55 -8.30
CA GLU A 79 0.68 18.08 -9.64
C GLU A 79 -0.48 18.38 -10.60
N LEU A 80 -0.16 18.78 -11.83
CA LEU A 80 -1.15 18.96 -12.88
C LEU A 80 -1.31 17.63 -13.62
N HIS A 81 -2.47 17.02 -13.51
CA HIS A 81 -2.79 15.76 -14.18
C HIS A 81 -4.03 15.96 -15.06
N GLN A 82 -3.88 15.72 -16.38
CA GLN A 82 -4.96 15.87 -17.36
C GLN A 82 -5.67 17.25 -17.29
N GLY A 83 -4.90 18.33 -17.12
CA GLY A 83 -5.44 19.69 -17.03
C GLY A 83 -6.17 20.02 -15.72
N ARG A 84 -6.18 19.10 -14.73
CA ARG A 84 -6.75 19.33 -13.40
C ARG A 84 -5.65 19.24 -12.34
N TRP A 85 -5.68 20.18 -11.40
CA TRP A 85 -4.78 20.14 -10.25
C TRP A 85 -5.18 19.03 -9.29
N THR A 86 -4.23 18.20 -8.92
CA THR A 86 -4.37 17.14 -7.92
C THR A 86 -3.13 17.09 -7.04
N TYR A 87 -3.08 16.13 -6.12
CA TYR A 87 -1.91 15.89 -5.29
C TYR A 87 -1.35 14.50 -5.56
N ARG A 88 -0.04 14.41 -5.76
CA ARG A 88 0.70 13.16 -5.63
C ARG A 88 1.03 12.94 -4.16
N VAL A 89 0.62 11.80 -3.64
CA VAL A 89 0.82 11.37 -2.27
C VAL A 89 1.98 10.40 -2.21
N ILE A 90 3.00 10.70 -1.41
CA ILE A 90 4.23 9.90 -1.31
C ILE A 90 4.44 9.53 0.16
N SER A 91 4.88 8.32 0.44
CA SER A 91 5.21 7.92 1.81
C SER A 91 6.46 8.65 2.30
N LYS A 92 6.45 9.13 3.54
CA LYS A 92 7.68 9.59 4.22
C LYS A 92 8.48 8.44 4.80
N LEU A 93 7.84 7.31 5.08
CA LEU A 93 8.53 6.13 5.59
C LEU A 93 9.28 5.46 4.44
N LYS A 94 10.59 5.73 4.38
CA LYS A 94 11.51 4.90 3.60
C LYS A 94 11.76 3.64 4.41
N PHE A 95 11.09 2.54 4.05
CA PHE A 95 11.51 1.25 4.55
C PHE A 95 12.73 0.81 3.76
N SER A 96 13.78 0.56 4.50
CA SER A 96 14.89 -0.26 4.07
C SER A 96 14.28 -1.66 3.82
N SER A 97 14.23 -2.10 2.57
CA SER A 97 13.70 -3.44 2.22
C SER A 97 14.50 -4.51 2.97
N ALA A 98 14.04 -5.76 3.11
CA ALA A 98 14.93 -6.81 3.65
C ALA A 98 16.26 -6.89 2.87
N ASN A 99 16.24 -6.49 1.59
CA ASN A 99 17.43 -6.38 0.75
C ASN A 99 18.43 -5.30 1.20
N SER A 100 17.99 -4.29 1.93
CA SER A 100 18.83 -3.20 2.44
C SER A 100 19.82 -3.62 3.53
N ILE A 101 19.67 -4.81 4.09
CA ILE A 101 20.58 -5.37 5.10
C ILE A 101 21.36 -6.57 4.58
N LEU A 102 21.14 -7.01 3.34
CA LEU A 102 21.79 -8.20 2.77
C LEU A 102 23.30 -8.01 2.60
N ASP A 103 23.72 -6.79 2.32
CA ASP A 103 25.11 -6.39 2.19
C ASP A 103 25.78 -6.11 3.54
N VAL A 104 25.01 -5.97 4.62
CA VAL A 104 25.53 -5.76 5.97
C VAL A 104 26.07 -7.10 6.49
N PRO A 105 27.39 -7.25 6.70
CA PRO A 105 27.99 -8.55 7.05
C PRO A 105 27.52 -9.08 8.41
N CYS A 106 27.02 -8.20 9.28
CA CYS A 106 26.48 -8.56 10.59
C CYS A 106 25.06 -9.15 10.53
N ALA A 107 24.28 -8.90 9.48
CA ALA A 107 22.88 -9.33 9.39
C ALA A 107 22.72 -10.86 9.36
N PHE A 108 23.74 -11.57 8.85
CA PHE A 108 23.78 -13.03 8.73
C PHE A 108 25.12 -13.59 9.22
N CYS A 109 25.64 -13.06 10.33
CA CYS A 109 26.96 -13.42 10.84
C CYS A 109 26.94 -14.73 11.62
N ASP A 110 27.76 -15.69 11.21
CA ASP A 110 27.99 -16.97 11.88
C ASP A 110 28.64 -16.83 13.28
N LEU A 111 29.26 -15.68 13.55
CA LEU A 111 29.91 -15.38 14.83
C LEU A 111 29.02 -14.59 15.80
N GLU A 112 27.73 -14.44 15.51
CA GLU A 112 26.78 -13.67 16.34
C GLU A 112 26.83 -14.09 17.81
N SER A 113 26.84 -15.40 18.10
CA SER A 113 26.89 -15.95 19.46
C SER A 113 28.17 -15.59 20.24
N LYS A 114 29.23 -15.17 19.55
CA LYS A 114 30.52 -14.78 20.11
C LYS A 114 30.76 -13.26 20.06
N CYS A 115 29.83 -12.51 19.46
CA CYS A 115 29.90 -11.08 19.21
C CYS A 115 29.09 -10.33 20.28
N GLY A 116 29.72 -9.46 21.08
CA GLY A 116 28.99 -8.69 22.10
C GLY A 116 29.90 -7.98 23.09
N ARG A 117 29.32 -7.25 24.07
CA ARG A 117 30.10 -6.50 25.07
C ARG A 117 31.00 -7.39 25.94
N ALA A 118 30.59 -8.63 26.18
CA ALA A 118 31.36 -9.65 26.91
C ALA A 118 31.79 -10.82 26.00
N GLY A 119 31.64 -10.67 24.69
CA GLY A 119 32.05 -11.67 23.71
C GLY A 119 33.56 -11.64 23.46
N ILE A 120 34.09 -12.74 22.92
CA ILE A 120 35.50 -12.82 22.47
C ILE A 120 35.73 -11.83 21.31
N LEU A 121 34.68 -11.55 20.54
CA LEU A 121 34.68 -10.56 19.46
C LEU A 121 33.74 -9.41 19.82
N SER A 122 34.15 -8.20 19.46
CA SER A 122 33.35 -7.00 19.56
C SER A 122 33.23 -6.31 18.20
N PRO A 123 32.16 -5.52 17.94
CA PRO A 123 32.07 -4.75 16.71
C PRO A 123 33.28 -3.84 16.48
N ALA A 124 33.92 -3.35 17.54
CA ALA A 124 35.10 -2.49 17.47
C ALA A 124 36.37 -3.22 16.96
N GLN A 125 36.43 -4.55 17.08
CA GLN A 125 37.59 -5.36 16.68
C GLN A 125 37.25 -6.35 15.56
N CYS A 126 36.06 -6.22 14.95
CA CYS A 126 35.58 -7.15 13.95
C CYS A 126 36.13 -6.81 12.55
N LYS A 127 37.11 -7.58 12.08
CA LYS A 127 37.73 -7.40 10.76
C LYS A 127 36.72 -7.33 9.60
N ARG A 128 35.72 -8.23 9.59
CA ARG A 128 34.67 -8.27 8.54
C ARG A 128 33.86 -6.97 8.49
N LEU A 129 33.55 -6.40 9.66
CA LEU A 129 32.82 -5.14 9.75
C LEU A 129 33.70 -3.98 9.30
N THR A 130 34.97 -3.95 9.72
CA THR A 130 35.95 -2.94 9.29
C THR A 130 36.11 -2.91 7.77
N GLU A 131 36.38 -4.06 7.14
CA GLU A 131 36.53 -4.16 5.69
C GLU A 131 35.28 -3.72 4.93
N TRP A 132 34.08 -3.96 5.47
CA TRP A 132 32.84 -3.49 4.87
C TRP A 132 32.67 -1.97 5.00
N LEU A 133 32.95 -1.40 6.17
CA LEU A 133 32.89 0.06 6.38
C LEU A 133 33.89 0.81 5.49
N GLU A 134 35.12 0.30 5.35
CA GLU A 134 36.14 0.87 4.46
C GLU A 134 35.68 0.92 3.01
N LYS A 135 35.00 -0.13 2.53
CA LYS A 135 34.41 -0.15 1.18
C LYS A 135 33.33 0.91 1.00
N LEU A 136 32.48 1.14 2.02
CA LEU A 136 31.43 2.17 1.94
C LEU A 136 32.00 3.59 1.88
N VAL A 137 33.07 3.86 2.63
CA VAL A 137 33.72 5.18 2.64
C VAL A 137 34.47 5.45 1.33
N THR A 138 35.03 4.42 0.71
CA THR A 138 35.81 4.56 -0.53
C THR A 138 34.93 4.59 -1.80
N ALA A 139 33.67 4.15 -1.70
CA ALA A 139 32.73 4.06 -2.82
C ALA A 139 31.79 5.28 -2.97
N GLY A 140 31.92 6.31 -2.13
CA GLY A 140 31.16 7.56 -2.19
C GLY A 140 31.96 8.74 -2.71
#